data_AF-A0A432FFG7-F1
#
_entry.id   AF-A0A432FFG7-F1
#
_cell.length_a   1.000
_cell.length_b   1.000
_cell.length_c   1.000
_cell.angle_alpha   90.00
_cell.angle_beta   90.00
_cell.angle_gamma   90.00
#
_symmetry.space_group_name_H-M   'P 1'
#
loop_
_entity.id
_entity.type
_entity.pdbx_description
1 polymer ?
#
loop_
_entity_poly.entity_id
_entity_poly.type
_entity_poly.pdbx_seq_one_letter_code
_entity_poly.pdbx_strand_id
1 'polypeptide(L)' 'MEEYVILVDQNDNPIGKEEKVKCHLPNGKLHRAFSALIFNGEGKLLLTKRSESKMLWPNDWDGTVASHPR' A
#
# COMPACT_ATOMS: atom_id res chain seq x y z
N MET A 1 1.81 -11.85 13.22
CA MET A 1 2.42 -10.63 13.80
C MET A 1 1.63 -9.46 13.24
N GLU A 2 1.05 -8.64 14.10
CA GLU A 2 0.26 -7.48 13.67
C GLU A 2 1.18 -6.45 13.01
N GLU A 3 0.83 -6.01 11.81
CA GLU A 3 1.55 -4.96 11.09
C GLU A 3 0.83 -3.63 11.32
N TYR A 4 1.58 -2.59 11.70
CA TYR A 4 1.07 -1.24 11.95
C TYR A 4 1.47 -0.30 10.82
N VAL A 5 0.60 0.67 10.51
CA VAL A 5 0.83 1.72 9.51
C VAL A 5 0.80 3.10 10.15
N ILE A 6 1.45 4.07 9.52
CA ILE A 6 1.51 5.45 9.98
C ILE A 6 0.21 6.17 9.60
N LEU A 7 -0.57 6.60 10.59
CA LEU A 7 -1.72 7.47 10.36
C LEU A 7 -1.24 8.88 10.04
N VAL A 8 -1.94 9.55 9.11
CA VAL A 8 -1.63 10.92 8.72
C VAL A 8 -2.87 11.78 8.64
N ASP A 9 -2.69 13.10 8.80
CA ASP A 9 -3.70 14.09 8.44
C ASP A 9 -3.74 14.32 6.91
N GLN A 10 -4.59 15.25 6.46
CA GLN A 10 -4.75 15.58 5.04
C GLN A 10 -3.52 16.22 4.39
N ASN A 11 -2.57 16.71 5.19
CA ASN A 11 -1.32 17.32 4.74
C ASN A 11 -0.14 16.35 4.88
N ASP A 12 -0.42 15.06 5.07
CA ASP A 12 0.57 14.00 5.30
C ASP A 12 1.39 14.17 6.60
N ASN A 13 0.93 14.95 7.57
CA ASN A 13 1.62 15.01 8.87
C ASN A 13 1.30 13.74 9.68
N PRO A 14 2.30 13.05 10.26
CA PRO A 14 2.06 11.88 11.11
C PRO A 14 1.26 12.23 12.37
N ILE A 15 0.18 11.48 12.62
CA ILE A 15 -0.69 11.69 13.80
C ILE A 15 -0.82 10.45 14.69
N GLY A 16 -0.16 9.34 14.34
CA GLY A 16 -0.17 8.11 15.14
C GLY A 16 0.09 6.86 14.32
N LYS A 17 -0.29 5.70 14.86
CA LYS A 17 -0.24 4.41 14.19
C LYS A 17 -1.53 3.62 14.44
N GLU A 18 -1.87 2.75 13.51
CA GLU A 18 -3.04 1.85 13.61
C GLU A 18 -2.70 0.52 12.95
N GLU A 19 -3.41 -0.53 13.33
CA GLU A 19 -3.29 -1.83 12.70
C GLU A 19 -3.65 -1.72 11.20
N LYS A 20 -2.80 -2.31 10.34
CA LYS A 20 -2.97 -2.28 8.90
C LYS A 20 -4.34 -2.77 8.46
N VAL A 21 -4.82 -3.88 9.02
CA VAL A 21 -6.11 -4.48 8.62
C VAL A 21 -7.26 -3.50 8.90
N LYS A 22 -7.28 -2.86 10.08
CA LYS A 22 -8.30 -1.87 10.44
C LYS A 22 -8.33 -0.68 9.49
N CYS A 23 -7.17 -0.23 9.00
CA CYS A 23 -7.09 0.87 8.05
C CYS A 23 -7.66 0.55 6.65
N HIS A 24 -7.81 -0.74 6.34
CA HIS A 24 -8.24 -1.22 5.02
C HIS A 24 -9.66 -1.81 5.02
N LEU A 25 -10.33 -1.84 6.17
CA LEU A 25 -11.73 -2.21 6.33
C LEU A 25 -12.63 -0.96 6.26
N PRO A 26 -13.96 -1.11 6.17
CA PRO A 26 -14.87 0.03 6.24
C PRO A 26 -14.60 0.91 7.46
N ASN A 27 -14.72 2.24 7.30
CA ASN A 27 -14.34 3.25 8.30
C ASN A 27 -12.83 3.28 8.64
N GLY A 28 -11.98 2.77 7.75
CA GLY A 28 -10.53 2.87 7.86
C GLY A 28 -10.03 4.32 7.96
N LYS A 29 -8.94 4.51 8.71
CA LYS A 29 -8.30 5.82 8.91
C LYS A 29 -7.31 6.14 7.79
N LEU A 30 -7.16 7.42 7.48
CA LEU A 30 -6.15 7.90 6.52
C LEU A 30 -4.75 7.54 7.02
N HIS A 31 -3.96 6.92 6.15
CA HIS A 31 -2.63 6.42 6.48
C HIS A 31 -1.69 6.57 5.29
N ARG A 32 -0.40 6.70 5.59
CA ARG A 32 0.64 6.89 4.58
C ARG A 32 0.89 5.60 3.82
N ALA A 33 1.01 5.69 2.50
CA ALA A 33 1.38 4.61 1.60
C ALA A 33 2.47 5.09 0.63
N PHE A 34 3.06 4.16 -0.11
CA PHE A 34 3.92 4.47 -1.25
C PHE A 34 3.61 3.54 -2.41
N SER A 35 3.93 4.02 -3.61
CA SER A 35 4.04 3.20 -4.82
C SER A 35 5.39 3.48 -5.47
N ALA A 36 6.06 2.42 -5.94
CA ALA A 36 7.26 2.55 -6.75
C ALA A 36 7.04 1.90 -8.12
N LEU A 37 7.56 2.55 -9.15
CA LEU A 37 7.50 2.10 -10.53
C LEU A 37 8.94 1.77 -10.98
N ILE A 38 9.15 0.53 -11.41
CA ILE A 38 10.47 0.05 -11.85
C ILE A 38 10.44 -0.13 -13.36
N PHE A 39 11.41 0.48 -14.03
CA PHE A 39 11.61 0.36 -15.47
C PHE A 39 12.89 -0.45 -15.73
N ASN A 40 12.87 -1.32 -16.74
CA ASN A 40 14.08 -1.98 -17.21
C ASN A 40 14.95 -1.02 -18.06
N GLY A 41 16.11 -1.49 -18.52
CA GLY A 41 17.03 -0.69 -19.35
C GLY A 41 16.46 -0.23 -20.70
N GLU A 42 15.33 -0.78 -21.14
CA GLU A 42 14.61 -0.38 -22.36
C GLU A 42 13.47 0.62 -22.08
N GLY A 43 13.29 1.04 -20.83
CA GLY A 43 12.20 1.94 -20.43
C GLY A 43 10.83 1.26 -20.33
N LYS A 44 10.75 -0.08 -20.28
CA LYS A 44 9.49 -0.81 -20.07
C LYS A 44 9.17 -0.93 -18.59
N LEU A 45 7.92 -0.64 -18.22
CA LEU A 45 7.41 -0.74 -16.86
C LEU A 45 7.19 -2.20 -16.44
N LEU A 46 7.66 -2.56 -15.25
CA LEU A 46 7.29 -3.82 -14.60
C LEU A 46 5.91 -3.70 -13.97
N LEU A 47 4.91 -4.33 -14.59
CA LEU A 47 3.60 -4.54 -13.98
C LEU A 47 3.61 -5.84 -13.18
N THR A 48 2.85 -5.87 -12.09
CA THR A 48 2.71 -7.08 -11.26
C THR A 48 1.25 -7.50 -11.18
N LYS A 49 1.02 -8.81 -11.22
CA LYS A 49 -0.28 -9.39 -10.90
C LYS A 49 -0.28 -9.82 -9.45
N ARG A 50 -1.23 -9.30 -8.67
CA ARG A 50 -1.33 -9.56 -7.23
C ARG A 50 -1.68 -11.03 -6.98
N SER A 51 -1.11 -11.62 -5.92
CA SER A 51 -1.44 -12.99 -5.54
C SER A 51 -2.89 -13.12 -5.10
N GLU A 52 -3.45 -14.32 -5.26
CA GLU A 52 -4.81 -14.65 -4.79
C GLU A 52 -4.98 -14.47 -3.28
N SER A 53 -3.90 -14.63 -2.51
CA SER A 53 -3.89 -14.48 -1.05
C SER A 53 -3.95 -13.03 -0.55
N LYS A 54 -3.98 -12.02 -1.43
CA LYS A 54 -4.08 -10.62 -1.00
C LYS A 54 -5.48 -10.31 -0.49
N MET A 55 -5.56 -9.76 0.72
CA MET A 55 -6.82 -9.32 1.34
C MET A 55 -7.60 -8.32 0.48
N LEU A 56 -6.89 -7.39 -0.17
CA LEU A 56 -7.48 -6.42 -1.09
C LEU A 56 -7.00 -6.69 -2.51
N TRP A 57 -7.95 -6.68 -3.44
CA TRP A 57 -7.73 -6.80 -4.88
C TRP A 57 -6.86 -8.02 -5.25
N PRO A 58 -7.26 -9.24 -4.87
CA PRO A 58 -6.56 -10.44 -5.30
C PRO A 58 -6.68 -10.61 -6.82
N ASN A 59 -5.60 -11.06 -7.47
CA ASN A 59 -5.51 -11.29 -8.91
C ASN A 59 -5.56 -10.04 -9.83
N ASP A 60 -5.69 -8.84 -9.29
CA ASP A 60 -5.64 -7.61 -10.08
C ASP A 60 -4.22 -7.30 -10.57
N TRP A 61 -4.14 -6.65 -11.73
CA TRP A 61 -2.91 -6.04 -12.24
C TRP A 61 -2.69 -4.67 -11.59
N ASP A 62 -1.46 -4.40 -11.19
CA ASP A 62 -1.06 -3.19 -10.48
C ASP A 62 0.28 -2.67 -11.04
N GLY A 63 0.75 -1.52 -10.54
CA GLY A 63 2.12 -1.05 -10.73
C GLY A 63 3.16 -2.03 -10.17
N THR A 64 4.42 -1.59 -10.06
CA THR A 64 5.48 -2.52 -9.66
C THR A 64 5.37 -2.95 -8.20
N VAL A 65 5.23 -2.00 -7.28
CA VAL A 65 5.04 -2.30 -5.86
C VAL A 65 4.30 -1.17 -5.17
N ALA A 66 3.32 -1.53 -4.34
CA ALA A 66 2.64 -0.63 -3.42
C ALA A 66 2.64 -1.23 -2.00
N SER A 67 2.95 -0.41 -1.01
CA SER A 67 2.98 -0.81 0.40
C SER A 67 2.91 0.41 1.32
N HIS A 68 3.25 0.23 2.60
CA HIS A 68 3.23 1.27 3.63
C HIS A 68 4.61 1.38 4.29
N PRO A 69 5.05 2.60 4.63
CA PRO A 69 6.17 2.79 5.56
C PRO A 69 5.78 2.37 6.99
N ARG A 70 6.76 1.97 7.80
CA ARG A 70 6.59 1.48 9.19
C ARG A 70 7.13 2.46 10.21
#